data_AF-A0A954K3D2-F1
#
_entry.id   AF-A0A954K3D2-F1
#
_cell.length_a   1.000
_cell.length_b   1.000
_cell.length_c   1.000
_cell.angle_alpha   90.00
_cell.angle_beta   90.00
_cell.angle_gamma   90.00
#
_symmetry.space_group_name_H-M   'P 1'
#
loop_
_entity.id
_entity.type
_entity.pdbx_description
1 polymer ?
#
loop_
_entity_poly.entity_id
_entity_poly.type
_entity_poly.pdbx_seq_one_letter_code
_entity_poly.pdbx_strand_id
1 'polypeptide(L)'
;MDNSMLKQNWKWIVTLVLLVPAGFIAWNYQEQWLPVVQGRTQNKGVENKPAKSNETADAHAGEEHHDHDHAGHDEASSLELSPQARKNIGLTSDKLIPVKLQSFTRTITIPAIVVERPGKTRITIVAPMTGIVMNVNVIAGEAVKPDRELF
;
A
#
# COMPACT_ATOMS: atom_id res chain seq x y z
N MET A 1 -1.58 -60.68 -9.30
CA MET A 1 -1.50 -59.23 -9.06
C MET A 1 -0.58 -58.66 -10.12
N ASP A 2 -1.07 -57.63 -10.83
CA ASP A 2 -0.74 -57.31 -12.22
C ASP A 2 0.69 -56.79 -12.47
N ASN A 3 1.43 -57.51 -13.32
CA ASN A 3 2.69 -57.05 -13.94
C ASN A 3 2.45 -56.17 -15.19
N SER A 4 1.20 -55.78 -15.45
CA SER A 4 0.75 -55.06 -16.66
C SER A 4 0.94 -53.54 -16.56
N MET A 5 0.72 -52.96 -15.38
CA MET A 5 0.82 -51.51 -15.13
C MET A 5 2.26 -50.97 -15.18
N LEU A 6 3.27 -51.85 -15.03
CA LEU A 6 4.69 -51.49 -15.07
C LEU A 6 5.21 -51.22 -16.49
N LYS A 7 4.72 -51.93 -17.53
CA LYS A 7 5.26 -51.81 -18.89
C LYS A 7 4.84 -50.53 -19.61
N GLN A 8 3.66 -49.99 -19.30
CA GLN A 8 3.12 -48.80 -19.96
C GLN A 8 3.74 -47.50 -19.43
N ASN A 9 4.08 -47.47 -18.14
CA ASN A 9 4.63 -46.28 -17.48
C ASN A 9 6.18 -46.29 -17.46
N TRP A 10 6.81 -47.41 -17.82
CA TRP A 10 8.26 -47.55 -17.88
C TRP A 10 8.94 -46.51 -18.76
N LYS A 11 8.34 -46.18 -19.92
CA LYS A 11 8.88 -45.14 -20.81
C LYS A 11 8.95 -43.77 -20.13
N TRP A 12 7.90 -43.39 -19.39
CA TRP A 12 7.81 -42.12 -18.65
C TRP A 12 8.73 -42.10 -17.43
N ILE A 13 8.88 -43.24 -16.75
CA ILE A 13 9.82 -43.37 -15.63
C ILE A 13 11.26 -43.26 -16.15
N VAL A 14 11.60 -43.90 -17.27
CA VAL A 14 12.94 -43.78 -17.88
C VAL A 14 13.21 -42.36 -18.35
N THR A 15 12.26 -41.66 -18.98
CA THR A 15 12.48 -40.25 -19.34
C THR A 15 12.68 -39.36 -18.12
N LEU A 16 11.89 -39.54 -17.05
CA LEU A 16 12.03 -38.73 -15.84
C LEU A 16 13.35 -39.03 -15.10
N VAL A 17 13.76 -40.30 -15.06
CA VAL A 17 15.05 -40.74 -14.50
C VAL A 17 16.24 -40.25 -15.34
N LEU A 18 16.06 -39.92 -16.62
CA LEU A 18 17.11 -39.35 -17.47
C LEU A 18 17.14 -37.82 -17.41
N LEU A 19 15.99 -37.16 -17.26
CA LEU A 19 15.85 -35.71 -17.21
C LEU A 19 16.35 -35.13 -15.87
N VAL A 20 16.11 -35.81 -14.75
CA VAL A 20 16.56 -35.38 -13.41
C VAL A 20 18.09 -35.28 -13.29
N PRO A 21 18.89 -36.31 -13.66
CA PRO A 21 20.35 -36.21 -13.63
C PRO A 21 20.87 -35.24 -14.69
N ALA A 22 20.23 -35.11 -15.87
CA ALA A 22 20.62 -34.09 -16.85
C ALA A 22 20.42 -32.66 -16.32
N GLY A 23 19.30 -32.40 -15.62
CA GLY A 23 19.05 -31.13 -14.95
C GLY A 23 20.03 -30.88 -13.79
N PHE A 24 20.40 -31.93 -13.04
CA PHE A 24 21.37 -31.83 -11.95
C PHE A 24 22.80 -31.57 -12.45
N ILE A 25 23.20 -32.18 -13.57
CA ILE A 25 24.47 -31.91 -14.26
C ILE A 25 24.47 -30.47 -14.79
N ALA A 26 23.37 -30.02 -15.42
CA ALA A 26 23.26 -28.65 -15.92
C ALA A 26 23.33 -27.60 -14.79
N TRP A 27 22.75 -27.90 -13.62
CA TRP A 27 22.85 -27.05 -12.42
C TRP A 27 24.27 -27.03 -11.86
N ASN A 28 24.93 -28.19 -11.77
CA ASN A 28 26.27 -28.27 -11.18
C ASN A 28 27.34 -27.64 -12.07
N TYR A 29 27.18 -27.72 -13.40
CA TYR A 29 28.12 -27.14 -14.37
C TYR A 29 27.72 -25.75 -14.89
N GLN A 30 26.80 -25.06 -14.20
CA GLN A 30 26.34 -23.72 -14.58
C GLN A 30 27.48 -22.71 -14.80
N GLU A 31 28.53 -22.77 -13.98
CA GLU A 31 29.68 -21.87 -14.07
C GLU A 31 30.51 -22.02 -15.36
N GLN A 32 30.47 -23.19 -16.01
CA GLN A 32 31.27 -23.45 -17.23
C GLN A 32 30.59 -22.97 -18.52
N TRP A 33 29.26 -22.92 -18.58
CA TRP A 33 28.53 -22.48 -19.79
C TRP A 33 27.96 -21.05 -19.69
N LEU A 34 27.81 -20.52 -18.47
CA LEU A 34 27.43 -19.12 -18.24
C LEU A 34 28.27 -18.10 -19.03
N PRO A 35 29.62 -18.17 -19.10
CA PRO A 35 30.40 -17.17 -19.83
C PRO A 35 30.26 -17.24 -21.36
N VAL A 36 29.96 -18.42 -21.93
CA VAL A 36 29.73 -18.56 -23.39
C VAL A 36 28.36 -18.01 -23.77
N VAL A 37 27.36 -18.16 -22.90
CA VAL A 37 26.04 -17.56 -23.07
C VAL A 37 26.10 -16.05 -22.82
N GLN A 38 26.85 -15.61 -21.81
CA GLN A 38 27.08 -14.20 -21.52
C GLN A 38 27.89 -13.50 -22.61
N GLY A 39 28.88 -14.17 -23.22
CA GLY A 39 29.62 -13.65 -24.38
C GLY A 39 28.73 -13.42 -25.61
N ARG A 40 27.67 -14.23 -25.79
CA ARG A 40 26.66 -13.99 -26.84
C ARG A 40 25.71 -12.84 -26.49
N THR A 41 25.49 -12.54 -25.21
CA THR A 41 24.64 -11.41 -24.76
C THR A 41 25.41 -10.09 -24.55
N GLN A 42 26.72 -10.14 -24.28
CA GLN A 42 27.59 -8.96 -24.08
C GLN A 42 28.30 -8.51 -25.35
N ASN A 43 28.50 -9.37 -26.36
CA ASN A 43 29.06 -8.94 -27.66
C ASN A 43 28.10 -8.09 -28.52
N LYS A 44 26.97 -7.62 -27.97
CA LYS A 44 26.08 -6.65 -28.61
C LYS A 44 26.14 -5.25 -27.98
N GLY A 45 27.13 -4.97 -27.14
CA GLY A 45 27.32 -3.62 -26.63
C GLY A 45 28.72 -3.43 -26.07
N VAL A 46 29.46 -2.49 -26.68
CA VAL A 46 30.75 -1.90 -26.29
C VAL A 46 31.89 -2.31 -27.22
N GLU A 47 31.88 -1.76 -28.43
CA GLU A 47 33.12 -1.45 -29.15
C GLU A 47 33.24 0.08 -29.22
N ASN A 48 33.99 0.65 -28.27
CA ASN A 48 34.51 2.01 -28.38
C ASN A 48 35.42 2.08 -29.61
N LYS A 49 35.09 2.90 -30.61
CA LYS A 49 36.06 3.33 -31.62
C LYS A 49 35.97 4.84 -31.88
N PRO A 50 37.14 5.49 -32.06
CA PRO A 50 37.29 6.93 -32.00
C PRO A 50 36.87 7.60 -33.31
N ALA A 51 36.63 8.90 -33.20
CA ALA A 51 36.35 9.82 -34.30
C ALA A 51 37.20 9.56 -35.57
N LYS A 52 36.55 9.53 -36.73
CA LYS A 52 37.14 10.01 -37.98
C LYS A 52 36.09 10.33 -39.05
N SER A 53 36.47 11.33 -39.83
CA SER A 53 35.78 12.11 -40.85
C SER A 53 35.28 11.37 -42.09
N ASN A 54 34.15 11.88 -42.60
CA ASN A 54 33.61 11.99 -43.97
C ASN A 54 33.57 10.81 -44.96
N GLU A 55 32.34 10.64 -45.47
CA GLU A 55 31.88 10.27 -46.83
C GLU A 55 32.12 8.81 -47.28
N THR A 56 31.09 8.00 -47.55
CA THR A 56 30.14 8.10 -48.68
C THR A 56 28.99 7.09 -48.51
N ALA A 57 27.91 7.31 -49.27
CA ALA A 57 26.58 6.71 -49.20
C ALA A 57 26.48 5.18 -49.34
N ASP A 58 25.49 4.58 -48.65
CA ASP A 58 24.52 3.69 -49.29
C ASP A 58 23.28 3.48 -48.44
N ALA A 59 22.13 3.38 -49.11
CA ALA A 59 20.78 3.42 -48.56
C ALA A 59 20.35 2.07 -47.95
N HIS A 60 19.88 2.08 -46.69
CA HIS A 60 19.01 1.05 -46.17
C HIS A 60 17.78 1.64 -45.51
N ALA A 61 16.66 1.04 -45.92
CA ALA A 61 15.28 1.42 -45.68
C ALA A 61 14.90 1.40 -44.20
N GLY A 62 14.16 2.44 -43.82
CA GLY A 62 13.10 2.51 -42.81
C GLY A 62 13.17 1.58 -41.61
N GLU A 63 13.62 2.12 -40.47
CA GLU A 63 12.93 1.88 -39.21
C GLU A 63 12.71 3.23 -38.53
N GLU A 64 11.42 3.52 -38.26
CA GLU A 64 10.98 4.70 -37.53
C GLU A 64 11.70 4.76 -36.17
N HIS A 65 12.62 5.71 -36.04
CA HIS A 65 13.10 6.14 -34.75
C HIS A 65 11.89 6.66 -33.95
N HIS A 66 11.50 5.93 -32.91
CA HIS A 66 10.62 6.47 -31.88
C HIS A 66 11.34 7.63 -31.20
N ASP A 67 11.09 8.82 -31.74
CA ASP A 67 11.34 10.10 -31.14
C ASP A 67 10.56 10.16 -29.82
N HIS A 68 11.29 10.06 -28.72
CA HIS A 68 10.75 10.28 -27.38
C HIS A 68 11.23 11.64 -26.85
N ASP A 69 11.27 12.66 -27.70
CA ASP A 69 11.40 14.04 -27.23
C ASP A 69 10.01 14.57 -26.83
N HIS A 70 9.55 14.15 -25.64
CA HIS A 70 8.33 14.71 -25.04
C HIS A 70 8.68 16.03 -24.36
N ALA A 71 8.63 17.11 -25.13
CA ALA A 71 8.83 18.48 -24.66
C ALA A 71 7.86 18.82 -23.50
N GLY A 72 8.39 18.94 -22.27
CA GLY A 72 7.65 19.46 -21.13
C GLY A 72 8.02 18.91 -19.74
N HIS A 73 8.95 17.97 -19.62
CA HIS A 73 9.28 17.31 -18.36
C HIS A 73 10.65 17.77 -17.84
N ASP A 74 10.67 18.48 -16.71
CA ASP A 74 11.89 18.75 -15.96
C ASP A 74 12.22 17.49 -15.14
N GLU A 75 13.29 16.77 -15.50
CA GLU A 75 13.73 15.49 -14.90
C GLU A 75 13.90 15.56 -13.37
N ALA A 76 14.06 16.76 -12.81
CA ALA A 76 14.11 16.96 -11.36
C ALA A 76 12.73 16.85 -10.67
N SER A 77 11.62 16.92 -11.42
CA SER A 77 10.25 17.04 -10.91
C SER A 77 9.30 15.94 -11.36
N SER A 78 9.67 15.15 -12.37
CA SER A 78 8.89 14.02 -12.87
C SER A 78 9.74 12.74 -12.86
N LEU A 79 9.14 11.60 -12.55
CA LEU A 79 9.77 10.29 -12.68
C LEU A 79 9.06 9.50 -13.77
N GLU A 80 9.77 9.27 -14.87
CA GLU A 80 9.25 8.46 -15.97
C GLU A 80 9.45 6.97 -15.70
N LEU A 81 8.39 6.19 -15.90
CA LEU A 81 8.38 4.75 -15.65
C LEU A 81 7.93 4.00 -16.89
N SER A 82 8.67 2.94 -17.23
CA SER A 82 8.28 2.04 -18.32
C SER A 82 6.94 1.34 -18.01
N PRO A 83 6.18 0.90 -19.03
CA PRO A 83 4.94 0.16 -18.82
C PRO A 83 5.14 -1.12 -17.98
N GLN A 84 6.30 -1.77 -18.09
CA GLN A 84 6.64 -2.94 -17.27
C GLN A 84 6.91 -2.54 -15.81
N ALA A 85 7.66 -1.46 -15.57
CA ALA A 85 7.91 -0.96 -14.22
C ALA A 85 6.62 -0.58 -13.50
N ARG A 86 5.70 0.13 -14.19
CA ARG A 86 4.36 0.46 -13.68
C ARG A 86 3.56 -0.77 -13.29
N LYS A 87 3.59 -1.83 -14.11
CA LYS A 87 2.92 -3.11 -13.81
C LYS A 87 3.52 -3.80 -12.58
N ASN A 88 4.84 -3.81 -12.46
CA ASN A 88 5.54 -4.45 -11.33
C ASN A 88 5.20 -3.81 -9.98
N ILE A 89 5.04 -2.48 -9.93
CA ILE A 89 4.67 -1.76 -8.71
C ILE A 89 3.15 -1.60 -8.52
N GLY A 90 2.35 -2.15 -9.43
CA GLY A 90 0.90 -2.09 -9.37
C GLY A 90 0.32 -0.68 -9.58
N LEU A 91 1.00 0.20 -10.33
CA LEU A 91 0.43 1.45 -10.83
C LEU A 91 -0.47 1.17 -12.05
N THR A 92 -1.56 0.45 -11.78
CA THR A 92 -2.56 0.04 -12.75
C THR A 92 -3.76 1.00 -12.69
N SER A 93 -4.49 1.14 -13.80
CA SER A 93 -5.56 2.14 -13.95
C SER A 93 -6.70 2.00 -12.93
N ASP A 94 -6.89 0.82 -12.36
CA ASP A 94 -7.82 0.54 -11.27
C ASP A 94 -7.39 1.16 -9.92
N LYS A 95 -6.09 1.33 -9.69
CA LYS A 95 -5.53 1.91 -8.46
C LYS A 95 -5.23 3.40 -8.56
N LEU A 96 -5.17 3.93 -9.79
CA LEU A 96 -5.07 5.37 -10.01
C LEU A 96 -6.45 6.00 -9.87
N ILE A 97 -6.68 6.66 -8.74
CA ILE A 97 -7.93 7.38 -8.47
C ILE A 97 -7.69 8.88 -8.68
N PRO A 98 -8.46 9.56 -9.55
CA PRO A 98 -8.35 11.00 -9.71
C PRO A 98 -8.76 11.73 -8.43
N VAL A 99 -8.00 12.76 -8.07
CA VAL A 99 -8.30 13.60 -6.91
C VAL A 99 -9.57 14.40 -7.19
N LYS A 100 -10.56 14.30 -6.28
CA LYS A 100 -11.84 15.02 -6.36
C LYS A 100 -12.12 15.74 -5.04
N LEU A 101 -12.64 16.96 -5.12
CA LEU A 101 -13.13 17.68 -3.96
C LEU A 101 -14.41 17.01 -3.44
N GLN A 102 -14.45 16.75 -2.13
CA GLN A 102 -15.59 16.12 -1.47
C GLN A 102 -15.73 16.66 -0.04
N SER A 103 -16.96 16.64 0.48
CA SER A 103 -17.20 16.96 1.87
C SER A 103 -16.62 15.87 2.76
N PHE A 104 -15.76 16.25 3.70
CA PHE A 104 -15.17 15.34 4.68
C PHE A 104 -15.84 15.53 6.04
N THR A 105 -16.42 14.47 6.57
CA THR A 105 -16.99 14.46 7.93
C THR A 105 -16.15 13.56 8.81
N ARG A 106 -15.76 14.07 9.97
CA ARG A 106 -15.04 13.32 11.00
C ARG A 106 -15.78 13.42 12.32
N THR A 107 -16.05 12.26 12.92
CA THR A 107 -16.57 12.18 14.28
C THR A 107 -15.41 12.24 15.28
N ILE A 108 -15.56 13.01 16.34
CA ILE A 108 -14.63 13.06 17.48
C ILE A 108 -15.38 12.79 18.78
N THR A 109 -14.71 12.15 19.73
CA THR A 109 -15.26 11.88 21.07
C THR A 109 -14.82 12.98 22.02
N ILE A 110 -15.80 13.68 22.62
CA ILE A 110 -15.55 14.76 23.58
C ILE A 110 -15.98 14.26 24.98
N PRO A 111 -15.07 14.22 25.97
CA PRO A 111 -15.46 13.90 27.34
C PRO A 111 -16.31 15.02 27.94
N ALA A 112 -17.31 14.66 28.73
CA ALA A 112 -18.18 15.61 29.41
C ALA A 112 -18.50 15.14 30.83
N ILE A 113 -18.86 16.08 31.69
CA ILE A 113 -19.30 15.84 33.06
C ILE A 113 -20.69 16.43 33.29
N VAL A 114 -21.49 15.80 34.15
CA VAL A 114 -22.78 16.33 34.57
C VAL A 114 -22.55 17.34 35.69
N VAL A 115 -23.07 18.55 35.50
CA VAL A 115 -23.04 19.60 36.52
C VAL A 115 -24.46 20.01 36.91
N GLU A 116 -24.62 20.46 38.15
CA GLU A 116 -25.87 21.03 38.64
C GLU A 116 -26.26 22.28 37.84
N ARG A 117 -27.57 22.52 37.69
CA ARG A 117 -28.09 23.76 37.10
C ARG A 117 -28.27 24.81 38.21
N PRO A 118 -27.46 25.89 38.23
CA PRO A 118 -27.58 26.92 39.25
C PRO A 118 -29.01 27.51 39.27
N GLY A 119 -29.58 27.67 40.46
CA GLY A 119 -30.92 28.23 40.65
C GLY A 119 -32.08 27.31 40.28
N LYS A 120 -31.81 26.10 39.78
CA LYS A 120 -32.87 25.11 39.48
C LYS A 120 -32.72 23.80 40.25
N THR A 121 -31.51 23.26 40.33
CA THR A 121 -31.23 22.06 41.15
C THR A 121 -30.69 22.43 42.52
N ARG A 122 -29.95 23.55 42.62
CA ARG A 122 -29.46 24.09 43.89
C ARG A 122 -30.04 25.48 44.11
N ILE A 123 -30.87 25.60 45.14
CA ILE A 123 -31.47 26.85 45.59
C ILE A 123 -31.13 27.08 47.06
N THR A 124 -30.90 28.34 47.43
CA THR A 124 -30.70 28.73 48.82
C THR A 124 -32.03 29.24 49.37
N ILE A 125 -32.56 28.57 50.38
CA ILE A 125 -33.78 29.00 51.08
C ILE A 125 -33.37 29.74 52.34
N VAL A 126 -33.98 30.90 52.56
CA VAL A 126 -33.78 31.74 53.76
C VAL A 126 -35.07 31.81 54.55
N ALA A 127 -34.97 32.00 55.87
CA ALA A 127 -36.14 32.21 56.71
C ALA A 127 -36.80 33.57 56.38
N PRO A 128 -38.13 33.63 56.22
CA PRO A 128 -38.82 34.87 55.89
C PRO A 128 -38.83 35.89 57.04
N MET A 129 -38.60 35.44 58.28
CA MET A 129 -38.56 36.28 59.48
C MET A 129 -37.63 35.68 60.55
N THR A 130 -37.22 36.51 61.52
CA THR A 130 -36.37 36.10 62.65
C THR A 130 -37.14 35.26 63.66
N GLY A 131 -36.54 34.16 64.14
CA GLY A 131 -37.12 33.27 65.13
C GLY A 131 -36.13 32.18 65.59
N ILE A 132 -36.63 31.19 66.33
CA ILE A 132 -35.87 30.01 66.77
C ILE A 132 -36.30 28.80 65.92
N VAL A 133 -35.34 28.09 65.32
CA VAL A 133 -35.62 26.85 64.56
C VAL A 133 -35.84 25.70 65.54
N MET A 134 -37.03 25.11 65.55
CA MET A 134 -37.40 24.04 66.47
C MET A 134 -37.04 22.65 65.94
N ASN A 135 -37.17 22.44 64.63
CA ASN A 135 -36.92 21.17 63.96
C ASN A 135 -36.14 21.40 62.66
N VAL A 136 -35.34 20.40 62.24
CA VAL A 136 -34.72 20.37 60.92
C VAL A 136 -35.06 19.01 60.31
N ASN A 137 -35.82 19.03 59.22
CA ASN A 137 -36.49 17.86 58.67
C ASN A 137 -35.75 17.20 57.50
N VAL A 138 -34.56 17.71 57.17
CA VAL A 138 -33.73 17.28 56.03
C VAL A 138 -32.26 17.19 56.41
N ILE A 139 -31.52 16.32 55.73
CA ILE A 139 -30.07 16.19 55.90
C ILE A 139 -29.28 16.75 54.70
N ALA A 140 -28.02 17.11 54.90
CA ALA A 140 -27.17 17.62 53.84
C ALA A 140 -26.96 16.54 52.75
N GLY A 141 -27.17 16.92 51.49
CA GLY A 141 -27.06 16.02 50.33
C GLY A 141 -28.34 15.23 50.01
N GLU A 142 -29.41 15.41 50.80
CA GLU A 142 -30.71 14.82 50.50
C GLU A 142 -31.37 15.50 49.29
N ALA A 143 -31.90 14.71 48.37
CA ALA A 143 -32.71 15.20 47.27
C ALA A 143 -34.16 15.38 47.74
N VAL A 144 -34.66 16.62 47.73
CA VAL A 144 -36.00 16.97 48.18
C VAL A 144 -36.94 17.27 47.02
N LYS A 145 -38.22 16.95 47.19
CA LYS A 145 -39.27 17.39 46.26
C LYS A 145 -39.70 18.82 46.59
N PRO A 146 -40.26 19.56 45.62
CA PRO A 146 -40.98 20.81 45.91
C PRO A 146 -42.02 20.59 47.02
N ASP A 147 -42.25 21.62 47.83
CA ASP A 147 -43.22 21.66 48.94
C ASP A 147 -42.91 20.73 50.14
N ARG A 148 -41.75 20.06 50.15
CA ARG A 148 -41.25 19.35 51.33
C ARG A 148 -40.84 20.35 52.41
N GLU A 149 -41.34 20.15 53.63
CA GLU A 149 -40.94 20.92 54.81
C GLU A 149 -39.45 20.71 55.14
N LEU A 150 -38.72 21.81 55.32
CA LEU A 150 -37.27 21.79 55.55
C LEU A 150 -36.92 22.05 57.03
N PHE A 151 -37.59 23.02 57.66
CA PHE A 151 -37.38 23.51 59.02
C PHE A 151 -38.65 24.17 59.55
#